data_AF-A0A0Q6WFG4-F1
#
_entry.id   AF-A0A0Q6WFG4-F1
#
_cell.length_a   1.000
_cell.length_b   1.000
_cell.length_c   1.000
_cell.angle_alpha   90.00
_cell.angle_beta   90.00
_cell.angle_gamma   90.00
#
_symmetry.space_group_name_H-M   'P 1'
#
loop_
_entity.id
_entity.type
_entity.pdbx_description
1 polymer ?
#
loop_
_entity_poly.entity_id
_entity_poly.type
_entity_poly.pdbx_seq_one_letter_code
_entity_poly.pdbx_strand_id
1 'polypeptide(L)'
;MIVIPMVGKSSRFFQAGYTRPKYELMVHGRSVFAHAVASFEAYFDSEFFLFLVRGDFGAEAFVRQELASLGVRRFELVVFEQETAGQADTVYQGLQRMRGAGSGGALTIFNIDTFRPGFTMPALDCDGYLEVFEGEGEHWSFVRPGADGRVLETTEKVRISNLCSDGLYQFRERSLFEQAFRHAASNDLRVRAEFYIAPLYNYLIAAGRDIRYVTVGAGEIVFCGTPDEYLAAVKHGNTSHAN
;
A
#
# COMPACT_ATOMS: atom_id res chain seq x y z
N MET A 1 7.07 -0.11 -11.54
CA MET A 1 5.59 -0.25 -11.52
C MET A 1 5.08 -0.05 -10.11
N ILE A 2 3.94 0.60 -9.97
CA ILE A 2 3.25 0.81 -8.69
C ILE A 2 1.93 0.01 -8.69
N VAL A 3 1.69 -0.80 -7.66
CA VAL A 3 0.51 -1.65 -7.51
C VAL A 3 -0.31 -1.19 -6.32
N ILE A 4 -1.59 -0.92 -6.57
CA ILE A 4 -2.54 -0.44 -5.56
C ILE A 4 -3.64 -1.49 -5.35
N PRO A 5 -3.48 -2.41 -4.37
CA PRO A 5 -4.54 -3.33 -3.99
C PRO A 5 -5.63 -2.62 -3.18
N MET A 6 -6.86 -2.65 -3.69
CA MET A 6 -8.03 -2.02 -3.08
C MET A 6 -9.27 -2.93 -3.10
N VAL A 7 -9.06 -4.24 -2.92
CA VAL A 7 -10.13 -5.26 -2.85
C VAL A 7 -10.79 -5.38 -1.46
N GLY A 8 -10.34 -4.60 -0.49
CA GLY A 8 -10.84 -4.66 0.89
C GLY A 8 -12.29 -4.20 1.06
N LYS A 9 -13.01 -4.80 2.02
CA LYS A 9 -14.45 -4.62 2.23
C LYS A 9 -14.90 -3.27 2.79
N SER A 10 -13.99 -2.41 3.25
CA SER A 10 -14.35 -1.19 4.00
C SER A 10 -15.28 -1.45 5.21
N SER A 11 -15.22 -2.64 5.83
CA SER A 11 -16.19 -3.08 6.85
C SER A 11 -16.34 -2.13 8.03
N ARG A 12 -15.25 -1.50 8.50
CA ARG A 12 -15.29 -0.51 9.59
C ARG A 12 -16.11 0.72 9.22
N PHE A 13 -16.05 1.15 7.96
CA PHE A 13 -16.84 2.27 7.47
C PHE A 13 -18.32 1.89 7.35
N PHE A 14 -18.64 0.71 6.79
CA PHE A 14 -20.04 0.26 6.74
C PHE A 14 -20.66 0.10 8.14
N GLN A 15 -19.89 -0.43 9.11
CA GLN A 15 -20.31 -0.52 10.52
C GLN A 15 -20.52 0.86 11.17
N ALA A 16 -19.75 1.87 10.76
CA ALA A 16 -19.90 3.26 11.20
C ALA A 16 -21.01 4.03 10.47
N GLY A 17 -21.77 3.39 9.57
CA GLY A 17 -22.93 3.98 8.90
C GLY A 17 -22.67 4.60 7.53
N TYR A 18 -21.45 4.49 7.00
CA TYR A 18 -21.17 4.88 5.61
C TYR A 18 -21.85 3.91 4.63
N THR A 19 -22.23 4.38 3.45
CA THR A 19 -22.92 3.57 2.42
C THR A 19 -22.08 3.32 1.17
N ARG A 20 -20.92 3.97 1.08
CA ARG A 20 -19.95 3.83 -0.02
C ARG A 20 -18.61 3.31 0.52
N PRO A 21 -17.80 2.61 -0.31
CA PRO A 21 -16.46 2.17 0.07
C PRO A 21 -15.56 3.35 0.47
N LYS A 22 -14.59 3.10 1.36
CA LYS A 22 -13.75 4.16 1.95
C LYS A 22 -13.01 5.01 0.90
N TYR A 23 -12.59 4.39 -0.20
CA TYR A 23 -11.83 5.05 -1.27
C TYR A 23 -12.65 6.10 -2.04
N GLU A 24 -13.98 6.06 -1.97
CA GLU A 24 -14.87 7.04 -2.58
C GLU A 24 -15.24 8.20 -1.64
N LEU A 25 -14.90 8.11 -0.36
CA LEU A 25 -15.21 9.17 0.59
C LEU A 25 -14.40 10.42 0.28
N MET A 26 -14.94 11.60 0.63
CA MET A 26 -14.38 12.88 0.23
C MET A 26 -13.60 13.53 1.37
N VAL A 27 -12.37 13.95 1.08
CA VAL A 27 -11.51 14.74 1.96
C VAL A 27 -11.11 16.00 1.19
N HIS A 28 -11.49 17.18 1.69
CA HIS A 28 -11.16 18.48 1.08
C HIS A 28 -11.42 18.57 -0.44
N GLY A 29 -12.59 18.09 -0.88
CA GLY A 29 -13.01 18.19 -2.28
C GLY A 29 -12.42 17.15 -3.23
N ARG A 30 -11.60 16.21 -2.74
CA ARG A 30 -11.08 15.06 -3.52
C ARG A 30 -11.41 13.75 -2.81
N SER A 31 -11.51 12.66 -3.57
CA SER A 31 -11.75 11.34 -2.97
C SER A 31 -10.51 10.85 -2.20
N VAL A 32 -10.70 9.95 -1.24
CA VAL A 32 -9.60 9.22 -0.57
C VAL A 32 -8.70 8.53 -1.60
N PHE A 33 -9.30 7.96 -2.66
CA PHE A 33 -8.55 7.41 -3.80
C PHE A 33 -7.63 8.45 -4.44
N ALA A 34 -8.16 9.63 -4.76
CA ALA A 34 -7.38 10.68 -5.41
C ALA A 34 -6.22 11.18 -4.54
N HIS A 35 -6.42 11.29 -3.23
CA HIS A 35 -5.32 11.65 -2.31
C HIS A 35 -4.24 10.57 -2.24
N ALA A 36 -4.63 9.29 -2.11
CA ALA A 36 -3.68 8.19 -2.05
C ALA A 36 -2.87 8.07 -3.35
N VAL A 37 -3.53 8.16 -4.52
CA VAL A 37 -2.86 8.06 -5.82
C VAL A 37 -2.01 9.29 -6.15
N ALA A 38 -2.45 10.49 -5.76
CA ALA A 38 -1.69 11.72 -5.93
C ALA A 38 -0.35 11.73 -5.17
N SER A 39 -0.16 10.85 -4.19
CA SER A 39 1.16 10.60 -3.60
C SER A 39 2.22 10.35 -4.67
N PHE A 40 1.86 9.67 -5.75
CA PHE A 40 2.78 9.29 -6.83
C PHE A 40 2.70 10.23 -8.05
N GLU A 41 2.29 11.49 -7.88
CA GLU A 41 2.14 12.44 -9.00
C GLU A 41 3.41 12.59 -9.83
N ALA A 42 4.60 12.55 -9.18
CA ALA A 42 5.90 12.61 -9.85
C ALA A 42 6.16 11.43 -10.82
N TYR A 43 5.34 10.38 -10.74
CA TYR A 43 5.50 9.12 -11.48
C TYR A 43 4.39 8.86 -12.51
N PHE A 44 3.40 9.74 -12.66
CA PHE A 44 2.26 9.51 -13.57
C PHE A 44 2.64 9.33 -15.04
N ASP A 45 3.74 9.95 -15.48
CA ASP A 45 4.24 9.83 -16.86
C ASP A 45 5.29 8.71 -17.02
N SER A 46 6.06 8.40 -15.97
CA SER A 46 7.20 7.49 -16.05
C SER A 46 6.85 6.04 -15.66
N GLU A 47 5.98 5.85 -14.67
CA GLU A 47 5.64 4.55 -14.13
C GLU A 47 4.35 3.97 -14.71
N PHE A 48 4.29 2.63 -14.71
CA PHE A 48 3.06 1.90 -14.95
C PHE A 48 2.34 1.65 -13.62
N PHE A 49 1.03 1.84 -13.59
CA PHE A 49 0.18 1.59 -12.42
C PHE A 49 -0.73 0.38 -12.62
N LEU A 50 -0.82 -0.48 -11.61
CA LEU A 50 -1.74 -1.61 -11.59
C LEU A 50 -2.71 -1.46 -10.42
N PHE A 51 -3.99 -1.31 -10.72
CA PHE A 51 -5.05 -1.19 -9.73
C PHE A 51 -5.78 -2.52 -9.59
N LEU A 52 -5.85 -3.05 -8.38
CA LEU A 52 -6.53 -4.32 -8.10
C LEU A 52 -7.83 -4.00 -7.37
N VAL A 53 -8.93 -4.07 -8.09
CA VAL A 53 -10.23 -3.55 -7.65
C VAL A 53 -11.22 -4.69 -7.43
N ARG A 54 -12.18 -4.48 -6.54
CA ARG A 54 -13.31 -5.41 -6.36
C ARG A 54 -14.37 -5.17 -7.45
N GLY A 55 -15.09 -6.22 -7.86
CA GLY A 55 -16.12 -6.15 -8.91
C GLY A 55 -17.44 -5.47 -8.51
N ASP A 56 -17.54 -4.93 -7.30
CA ASP A 56 -18.76 -4.31 -6.78
C ASP A 56 -18.67 -2.77 -6.67
N PHE A 57 -19.78 -2.13 -6.29
CA PHE A 57 -19.95 -0.68 -6.13
C PHE A 57 -19.63 0.18 -7.37
N GLY A 58 -19.38 -0.42 -8.54
CA GLY A 58 -18.94 0.29 -9.74
C GLY A 58 -17.46 0.72 -9.67
N ALA A 59 -16.65 0.03 -8.87
CA ALA A 59 -15.26 0.42 -8.59
C ALA A 59 -14.42 0.62 -9.86
N GLU A 60 -14.60 -0.21 -10.89
CA GLU A 60 -13.85 -0.06 -12.15
C GLU A 60 -14.14 1.30 -12.81
N ALA A 61 -15.41 1.67 -12.94
CA ALA A 61 -15.81 2.93 -13.56
C ALA A 61 -15.32 4.13 -12.73
N PHE A 62 -15.47 4.06 -11.40
CA PHE A 62 -14.98 5.08 -10.47
C PHE A 62 -13.46 5.29 -10.62
N VAL A 63 -12.67 4.21 -10.55
CA VAL A 63 -11.21 4.27 -10.64
C VAL A 63 -10.77 4.85 -11.98
N ARG A 64 -11.38 4.45 -13.10
CA ARG A 64 -11.05 5.02 -14.43
C ARG A 64 -11.33 6.52 -14.51
N GLN A 65 -12.44 6.98 -13.93
CA GLN A 65 -12.78 8.41 -13.91
C GLN A 65 -11.80 9.22 -13.06
N GLU A 66 -11.45 8.73 -11.88
CA GLU A 66 -10.49 9.39 -11.00
C GLU A 66 -9.10 9.44 -11.65
N LEU A 67 -8.62 8.34 -12.23
CA LEU A 67 -7.33 8.29 -12.92
C LEU A 67 -7.27 9.24 -14.12
N ALA A 68 -8.35 9.35 -14.89
CA ALA A 68 -8.46 10.33 -15.97
C ALA A 68 -8.36 11.77 -15.44
N SER A 69 -9.01 12.05 -14.31
CA SER A 69 -9.00 13.38 -13.66
C SER A 69 -7.64 13.73 -13.07
N LEU A 70 -6.91 12.72 -12.58
CA LEU A 70 -5.53 12.85 -12.07
C LEU A 70 -4.48 12.96 -13.18
N GLY A 71 -4.82 12.58 -14.41
CA GLY A 71 -3.86 12.54 -15.52
C GLY A 71 -2.99 11.27 -15.58
N VAL A 72 -3.37 10.20 -14.87
CA VAL A 72 -2.66 8.91 -14.93
C VAL A 72 -2.99 8.22 -16.26
N ARG A 73 -2.00 8.05 -17.14
CA ARG A 73 -2.20 7.52 -18.50
C ARG A 73 -1.79 6.07 -18.67
N ARG A 74 -0.85 5.59 -17.87
CA ARG A 74 -0.22 4.27 -18.02
C ARG A 74 -0.67 3.35 -16.90
N PHE A 75 -1.85 2.76 -17.07
CA PHE A 75 -2.41 1.89 -16.04
C PHE A 75 -3.17 0.69 -16.60
N GLU A 76 -3.35 -0.31 -15.75
CA GLU A 76 -4.27 -1.43 -15.94
C GLU A 76 -5.09 -1.67 -14.67
N LEU A 77 -6.32 -2.13 -14.85
CA LEU A 77 -7.20 -2.56 -13.75
C LEU A 77 -7.40 -4.06 -13.86
N VAL A 78 -7.24 -4.77 -12.74
CA VAL A 78 -7.64 -6.17 -12.61
C VAL A 78 -8.77 -6.25 -11.60
N VAL A 79 -9.91 -6.78 -12.05
CA VAL A 79 -11.12 -6.91 -11.25
C VAL A 79 -11.16 -8.26 -10.52
N PHE A 80 -11.54 -8.23 -9.25
CA PHE A 80 -11.72 -9.39 -8.38
C PHE A 80 -13.19 -9.55 -8.00
N GLU A 81 -13.78 -10.66 -8.43
CA GLU A 81 -15.17 -11.05 -8.07
C GLU A 81 -15.25 -11.72 -6.69
N GLN A 82 -14.12 -12.23 -6.19
CA GLN A 82 -14.04 -12.98 -4.95
C GLN A 82 -12.97 -12.40 -4.04
N GLU A 83 -13.13 -12.66 -2.75
CA GLU A 83 -12.13 -12.33 -1.75
C GLU A 83 -10.84 -13.13 -1.98
N THR A 84 -9.74 -12.45 -1.70
CA THR A 84 -8.40 -13.02 -1.69
C THR A 84 -8.00 -13.32 -0.25
N ALA A 85 -6.99 -14.16 -0.07
CA ALA A 85 -6.45 -14.50 1.24
C ALA A 85 -5.54 -13.41 1.81
N GLY A 86 -5.78 -12.13 1.53
CA GLY A 86 -4.99 -10.99 2.01
C GLY A 86 -4.37 -10.12 0.92
N GLN A 87 -3.69 -9.05 1.32
CA GLN A 87 -3.11 -8.07 0.39
C GLN A 87 -2.02 -8.70 -0.50
N ALA A 88 -1.17 -9.57 0.06
CA ALA A 88 -0.13 -10.23 -0.70
C ALA A 88 -0.68 -11.18 -1.77
N ASP A 89 -1.71 -11.95 -1.42
CA ASP A 89 -2.40 -12.82 -2.36
C ASP A 89 -3.09 -12.01 -3.47
N THR A 90 -3.71 -10.88 -3.11
CA THR A 90 -4.28 -9.94 -4.08
C THR A 90 -3.24 -9.48 -5.09
N VAL A 91 -2.09 -8.99 -4.61
CA VAL A 91 -1.02 -8.50 -5.49
C VAL A 91 -0.49 -9.63 -6.37
N TYR A 92 -0.23 -10.81 -5.81
CA TYR A 92 0.24 -11.94 -6.60
C TYR A 92 -0.73 -12.34 -7.71
N GLN A 93 -2.02 -12.52 -7.39
CA GLN A 93 -3.03 -12.84 -8.39
C GLN A 93 -3.19 -11.74 -9.44
N GLY A 94 -3.13 -10.47 -9.02
CA GLY A 94 -3.18 -9.31 -9.90
C GLY A 94 -2.03 -9.32 -10.92
N LEU A 95 -0.81 -9.57 -10.44
CA LEU A 95 0.39 -9.69 -11.26
C LEU A 95 0.33 -10.87 -12.24
N GLN A 96 -0.35 -11.97 -11.91
CA GLN A 96 -0.55 -13.09 -12.85
C GLN A 96 -1.63 -12.81 -13.91
N ARG A 97 -2.59 -11.93 -13.62
CA ARG A 97 -3.72 -11.63 -14.51
C ARG A 97 -3.49 -10.41 -15.41
N MET A 98 -2.58 -9.52 -15.04
CA MET A 98 -2.27 -8.33 -15.83
C MET A 98 -1.78 -8.72 -17.24
N ARG A 99 -2.12 -7.90 -18.23
CA ARG A 99 -1.79 -8.11 -19.64
C ARG A 99 -0.74 -7.12 -20.16
N GLY A 100 -0.59 -5.98 -19.49
CA GLY A 100 0.28 -4.88 -19.90
C GLY A 100 1.78 -5.19 -19.78
N ALA A 101 2.59 -4.43 -20.52
CA ALA A 101 4.05 -4.56 -20.63
C ALA A 101 4.85 -4.21 -19.34
N GLY A 102 4.17 -4.00 -18.20
CA GLY A 102 4.82 -3.79 -16.89
C GLY A 102 5.35 -5.08 -16.24
N SER A 103 5.63 -6.13 -17.02
CA SER A 103 5.88 -7.48 -16.51
C SER A 103 7.28 -7.71 -15.93
N GLY A 104 8.21 -6.75 -16.06
CA GLY A 104 9.56 -6.81 -15.49
C GLY A 104 9.97 -5.54 -14.76
N GLY A 105 10.87 -5.66 -13.79
CA GLY A 105 11.46 -4.54 -13.05
C GLY A 105 10.93 -4.36 -11.62
N ALA A 106 11.18 -3.19 -11.05
CA ALA A 106 10.84 -2.84 -9.68
C ALA A 106 9.33 -2.80 -9.44
N LEU A 107 8.94 -3.26 -8.26
CA LEU A 107 7.57 -3.38 -7.80
C LEU A 107 7.41 -2.57 -6.52
N THR A 108 6.62 -1.51 -6.55
CA THR A 108 6.17 -0.81 -5.36
C THR A 108 4.71 -1.13 -5.11
N ILE A 109 4.38 -1.50 -3.88
CA ILE A 109 3.02 -1.80 -3.44
C ILE A 109 2.62 -0.72 -2.45
N PHE A 110 1.44 -0.14 -2.63
CA PHE A 110 0.90 0.87 -1.73
C PHE A 110 -0.61 0.70 -1.55
N ASN A 111 -1.10 0.96 -0.34
CA ASN A 111 -2.51 0.86 0.02
C ASN A 111 -3.29 2.12 -0.41
N ILE A 112 -4.62 2.03 -0.39
CA ILE A 112 -5.51 3.14 -0.81
C ILE A 112 -5.94 4.04 0.35
N ASP A 113 -5.43 3.80 1.56
CA ASP A 113 -5.83 4.48 2.79
C ASP A 113 -4.67 5.17 3.53
N THR A 114 -3.54 5.36 2.84
CA THR A 114 -2.44 6.20 3.28
C THR A 114 -2.19 7.26 2.22
N PHE A 115 -1.96 8.52 2.61
CA PHE A 115 -1.54 9.60 1.72
C PHE A 115 -0.09 9.97 2.00
N ARG A 116 0.71 10.11 0.95
CA ARG A 116 2.14 10.44 0.99
C ARG A 116 2.44 11.60 0.05
N PRO A 117 1.99 12.82 0.39
CA PRO A 117 2.13 13.98 -0.49
C PRO A 117 3.59 14.24 -0.84
N GLY A 118 3.89 14.45 -2.12
CA GLY A 118 5.25 14.71 -2.58
C GLY A 118 6.20 13.51 -2.47
N PHE A 119 5.67 12.28 -2.42
CA PHE A 119 6.49 11.08 -2.34
C PHE A 119 7.48 11.02 -3.51
N THR A 120 8.73 10.72 -3.16
CA THR A 120 9.79 10.37 -4.10
C THR A 120 10.48 9.09 -3.64
N MET A 121 10.74 8.19 -4.58
CA MET A 121 11.49 6.97 -4.34
C MET A 121 12.89 7.33 -3.82
N PRO A 122 13.29 6.80 -2.66
CA PRO A 122 14.61 7.03 -2.12
C PRO A 122 15.66 6.35 -3.02
N ALA A 123 16.81 7.00 -3.22
CA ALA A 123 17.90 6.47 -4.02
C ALA A 123 18.70 5.43 -3.22
N LEU A 124 18.15 4.22 -3.07
CA LEU A 124 18.77 3.11 -2.35
C LEU A 124 19.25 2.02 -3.31
N ASP A 125 20.49 1.58 -3.13
CA ASP A 125 21.00 0.35 -3.73
C ASP A 125 20.74 -0.82 -2.77
N CYS A 126 19.56 -1.44 -2.89
CA CYS A 126 19.13 -2.56 -2.06
C CYS A 126 18.21 -3.52 -2.83
N ASP A 127 17.90 -4.68 -2.25
CA ASP A 127 17.00 -5.68 -2.86
C ASP A 127 15.52 -5.34 -2.63
N GLY A 128 15.23 -4.52 -1.62
CA GLY A 128 13.91 -4.00 -1.31
C GLY A 128 13.93 -3.09 -0.08
N TYR A 129 12.90 -2.27 0.09
CA TYR A 129 12.74 -1.48 1.29
C TYR A 129 11.31 -1.38 1.78
N LEU A 130 11.17 -1.15 3.08
CA LEU A 130 9.92 -0.79 3.73
C LEU A 130 9.98 0.66 4.17
N GLU A 131 8.94 1.42 3.89
CA GLU A 131 8.82 2.76 4.44
C GLU A 131 8.16 2.70 5.81
N VAL A 132 8.73 3.44 6.75
CA VAL A 132 8.35 3.37 8.15
C VAL A 132 8.26 4.77 8.76
N PHE A 133 7.48 4.88 9.83
CA PHE A 133 7.41 6.05 10.67
C PHE A 133 7.47 5.64 12.13
N GLU A 134 7.80 6.58 13.01
CA GLU A 134 7.72 6.33 14.45
C GLU A 134 6.26 6.41 14.91
N GLY A 135 5.71 5.29 15.38
CA GLY A 135 4.30 5.18 15.73
C GLY A 135 4.04 4.39 17.02
N GLU A 136 2.88 4.67 17.61
CA GLU A 136 2.35 3.95 18.77
C GLU A 136 1.31 2.89 18.35
N GLY A 137 0.99 2.00 19.30
CA GLY A 137 0.01 0.92 19.11
C GLY A 137 0.60 -0.36 18.52
N GLU A 138 -0.27 -1.36 18.35
CA GLU A 138 0.10 -2.73 17.97
C GLU A 138 -0.59 -3.21 16.67
N HIS A 139 -1.34 -2.35 16.00
CA HIS A 139 -2.14 -2.72 14.82
C HIS A 139 -1.39 -2.62 13.50
N TRP A 140 -0.15 -2.12 13.52
CA TRP A 140 0.73 -1.95 12.36
C TRP A 140 1.51 -3.22 12.01
N SER A 141 2.17 -3.18 10.86
CA SER A 141 3.37 -3.98 10.61
C SER A 141 4.60 -3.26 11.17
N PHE A 142 5.59 -4.01 11.64
CA PHE A 142 6.79 -3.45 12.29
C PHE A 142 8.07 -3.97 11.66
N VAL A 143 9.13 -3.17 11.80
CA VAL A 143 10.51 -3.52 11.39
C VAL A 143 11.40 -3.59 12.64
N ARG A 144 12.20 -4.66 12.80
CA ARG A 144 13.36 -4.62 13.70
C ARG A 144 14.54 -3.99 12.96
N PRO A 145 15.01 -2.81 13.39
CA PRO A 145 16.15 -2.15 12.74
C PRO A 145 17.46 -2.89 13.04
N GLY A 146 18.34 -2.93 12.06
CA GLY A 146 19.74 -3.32 12.17
C GLY A 146 20.67 -2.14 11.88
N ALA A 147 21.97 -2.41 11.79
CA ALA A 147 22.96 -1.40 11.42
C ALA A 147 22.69 -0.85 10.01
N ASP A 148 23.04 0.42 9.79
CA ASP A 148 23.01 1.11 8.50
C ASP A 148 21.63 1.06 7.79
N GLY A 149 20.54 1.11 8.55
CA GLY A 149 19.18 1.10 7.99
C GLY A 149 18.74 -0.27 7.45
N ARG A 150 19.43 -1.36 7.80
CA ARG A 150 18.99 -2.73 7.48
C ARG A 150 17.78 -3.16 8.28
N VAL A 151 16.99 -4.05 7.70
CA VAL A 151 15.87 -4.72 8.36
C VAL A 151 16.31 -6.11 8.78
N LEU A 152 16.21 -6.40 10.08
CA LEU A 152 16.56 -7.72 10.63
C LEU A 152 15.37 -8.67 10.71
N GLU A 153 14.17 -8.12 10.90
CA GLU A 153 12.91 -8.86 10.96
C GLU A 153 11.75 -7.92 10.65
N THR A 154 10.68 -8.47 10.09
CA THR A 154 9.38 -7.82 9.95
C THR A 154 8.31 -8.62 10.69
N THR A 155 7.36 -7.95 11.32
CA THR A 155 6.20 -8.59 11.94
C THR A 155 4.91 -7.89 11.55
N GLU A 156 3.80 -8.61 11.63
CA GLU A 156 2.45 -8.07 11.44
C GLU A 156 1.70 -8.17 12.77
N LYS A 157 1.17 -7.03 13.27
CA LYS A 157 0.35 -6.96 14.49
C LYS A 157 1.02 -7.51 15.75
N VAL A 158 2.35 -7.52 15.76
CA VAL A 158 3.19 -7.86 16.91
C VAL A 158 4.27 -6.80 17.01
N ARG A 159 4.20 -5.96 18.04
CA ARG A 159 5.12 -4.83 18.20
C ARG A 159 6.52 -5.33 18.59
N ILE A 160 7.51 -5.05 17.74
CA ILE A 160 8.94 -5.40 17.95
C ILE A 160 9.86 -4.16 17.96
N SER A 161 9.32 -2.99 17.64
CA SER A 161 10.00 -1.69 17.65
C SER A 161 8.96 -0.56 17.65
N ASN A 162 9.42 0.70 17.60
CA ASN A 162 8.58 1.87 17.32
C ASN A 162 8.45 2.18 15.82
N LEU A 163 9.09 1.42 14.93
CA LEU A 163 9.08 1.63 13.49
C LEU A 163 7.90 0.87 12.87
N CYS A 164 6.85 1.63 12.54
CA CYS A 164 5.62 1.14 11.95
C CYS A 164 5.65 1.31 10.43
N SER A 165 5.21 0.32 9.67
CA SER A 165 5.00 0.45 8.22
C SER A 165 3.82 1.38 7.92
N ASP A 166 3.99 2.26 6.94
CA ASP A 166 2.89 3.13 6.45
C ASP A 166 2.06 2.49 5.33
N GLY A 167 2.45 1.30 4.88
CA GLY A 167 1.82 0.58 3.77
C GLY A 167 2.61 0.61 2.45
N LEU A 168 3.73 1.32 2.38
CA LEU A 168 4.63 1.30 1.22
C LEU A 168 5.70 0.21 1.32
N TYR A 169 5.67 -0.69 0.35
CA TYR A 169 6.59 -1.81 0.25
C TYR A 169 7.22 -1.83 -1.13
N GLN A 170 8.55 -1.80 -1.20
CA GLN A 170 9.29 -1.83 -2.46
C GLN A 170 10.15 -3.08 -2.58
N PHE A 171 10.08 -3.70 -3.76
CA PHE A 171 10.96 -4.77 -4.19
C PHE A 171 11.72 -4.29 -5.42
N ARG A 172 13.05 -4.42 -5.43
CA ARG A 172 13.88 -4.06 -6.60
C ARG A 172 13.43 -4.80 -7.86
N GLU A 173 12.94 -6.02 -7.69
CA GLU A 173 12.40 -6.83 -8.76
C GLU A 173 11.11 -7.51 -8.32
N ARG A 174 10.11 -7.49 -9.20
CA ARG A 174 8.88 -8.27 -9.07
C ARG A 174 9.13 -9.74 -8.73
N SER A 175 10.21 -10.33 -9.26
CA SER A 175 10.58 -11.73 -9.03
C SER A 175 10.82 -12.03 -7.54
N LEU A 176 11.34 -11.07 -6.76
CA LEU A 176 11.59 -11.22 -5.32
C LEU A 176 10.27 -11.31 -4.55
N PHE A 177 9.30 -10.45 -4.88
CA PHE A 177 7.96 -10.53 -4.32
C PHE A 177 7.29 -11.87 -4.65
N GLU A 178 7.32 -12.30 -5.91
CA GLU A 178 6.70 -13.56 -6.31
C GLU A 178 7.33 -14.78 -5.63
N GLN A 179 8.66 -14.80 -5.47
CA GLN A 179 9.36 -15.85 -4.74
C GLN A 179 8.94 -15.87 -3.25
N ALA A 180 8.96 -14.70 -2.60
CA ALA A 180 8.58 -14.58 -1.20
C ALA A 180 7.10 -14.97 -0.96
N PHE A 181 6.20 -14.55 -1.86
CA PHE A 181 4.79 -14.94 -1.78
C PHE A 181 4.60 -16.45 -1.98
N ARG A 182 5.22 -17.05 -3.01
CA ARG A 182 5.12 -18.51 -3.23
C ARG A 182 5.63 -19.29 -2.01
N HIS A 183 6.74 -18.85 -1.42
CA HIS A 183 7.24 -19.44 -0.18
C HIS A 183 6.21 -19.34 0.97
N ALA A 184 5.63 -18.17 1.19
CA ALA A 184 4.61 -17.97 2.22
C ALA A 184 3.37 -18.83 1.97
N ALA A 185 2.91 -18.91 0.72
CA ALA A 185 1.75 -19.71 0.34
C ALA A 185 1.99 -21.22 0.50
N SER A 186 3.15 -21.73 0.07
CA SER A 186 3.51 -23.15 0.22
C SER A 186 3.69 -23.61 1.67
N ASN A 187 3.96 -22.68 2.59
CA ASN A 187 4.14 -22.96 4.02
C ASN A 187 2.98 -22.45 4.89
N ASP A 188 1.88 -21.96 4.28
CA ASP A 188 0.72 -21.37 4.95
C ASP A 188 1.07 -20.32 6.03
N LEU A 189 2.00 -19.41 5.71
CA LEU A 189 2.49 -18.37 6.63
C LEU A 189 1.53 -17.18 6.76
N ARG A 190 0.26 -17.47 7.03
CA ARG A 190 -0.79 -16.47 7.25
C ARG A 190 -0.73 -15.93 8.67
N VAL A 191 -0.95 -14.62 8.81
CA VAL A 191 -1.16 -13.96 10.11
C VAL A 191 -2.65 -13.69 10.23
N ARG A 192 -3.31 -14.18 11.28
CA ARG A 192 -4.77 -14.04 11.45
C ARG A 192 -5.59 -14.41 10.19
N ALA A 193 -5.23 -15.52 9.54
CA ALA A 193 -5.82 -16.05 8.30
C ALA A 193 -5.59 -15.24 7.01
N GLU A 194 -4.71 -14.22 7.02
CA GLU A 194 -4.37 -13.42 5.84
C GLU A 194 -2.86 -13.44 5.53
N PHE A 195 -2.51 -13.35 4.24
CA PHE A 195 -1.17 -13.09 3.75
C PHE A 195 -0.94 -11.57 3.65
N TYR A 196 -0.14 -11.04 4.56
CA TYR A 196 0.32 -9.65 4.56
C TYR A 196 1.62 -9.48 3.76
N ILE A 197 1.90 -8.26 3.31
CA ILE A 197 3.11 -7.95 2.55
C ILE A 197 4.34 -7.94 3.46
N ALA A 198 4.27 -7.28 4.62
CA ALA A 198 5.44 -7.08 5.48
C ALA A 198 6.15 -8.41 5.86
N PRO A 199 5.45 -9.47 6.33
CA PRO A 199 6.12 -10.72 6.69
C PRO A 199 6.86 -11.42 5.54
N LEU A 200 6.55 -11.10 4.27
CA LEU A 200 7.25 -11.69 3.11
C LEU A 200 8.74 -11.32 3.09
N TYR A 201 9.11 -10.17 3.65
CA TYR A 201 10.50 -9.74 3.69
C TYR A 201 11.36 -10.67 4.56
N ASN A 202 10.79 -11.37 5.55
CA ASN A 202 11.54 -12.32 6.37
C ASN A 202 12.16 -13.45 5.54
N TYR A 203 11.47 -13.91 4.50
CA TYR A 203 12.03 -14.91 3.57
C TYR A 203 13.25 -14.35 2.82
N LEU A 204 13.15 -13.10 2.34
CA LEU A 204 14.24 -12.45 1.62
C LEU A 204 15.45 -12.18 2.54
N ILE A 205 15.20 -11.71 3.77
CA ILE A 205 16.22 -11.48 4.79
C ILE A 205 16.95 -12.80 5.11
N ALA A 206 16.21 -13.89 5.33
CA ALA A 206 16.78 -15.21 5.58
C ALA A 206 17.60 -15.74 4.38
N ALA A 207 17.24 -15.34 3.16
CA ALA A 207 17.99 -15.64 1.94
C ALA A 207 19.21 -14.72 1.71
N GLY A 208 19.56 -13.86 2.67
CA GLY A 208 20.72 -12.96 2.60
C GLY A 208 20.51 -11.73 1.72
N ARG A 209 19.26 -11.39 1.37
CA ARG A 209 18.92 -10.20 0.58
C ARG A 209 19.10 -8.92 1.41
N ASP A 210 19.55 -7.85 0.76
CA ASP A 210 19.71 -6.55 1.42
C ASP A 210 18.38 -5.81 1.48
N ILE A 211 17.68 -5.94 2.61
CA ILE A 211 16.42 -5.25 2.87
C ILE A 211 16.67 -4.06 3.79
N ARG A 212 16.20 -2.88 3.38
CA ARG A 212 16.37 -1.61 4.10
C ARG A 212 15.03 -1.07 4.60
N TYR A 213 15.08 -0.11 5.50
CA TYR A 213 13.92 0.72 5.82
C TYR A 213 14.23 2.20 5.58
N VAL A 214 13.19 2.98 5.30
CA VAL A 214 13.29 4.43 5.16
C VAL A 214 12.31 5.07 6.12
N THR A 215 12.84 5.91 7.02
CA THR A 215 12.01 6.63 7.98
C THR A 215 11.48 7.91 7.35
N VAL A 216 10.19 8.16 7.55
CA VAL A 216 9.53 9.42 7.16
C VAL A 216 8.93 10.11 8.38
N GLY A 217 8.83 11.44 8.31
CA GLY A 217 8.26 12.25 9.37
C GLY A 217 6.75 12.11 9.45
N ALA A 218 6.20 12.25 10.66
CA ALA A 218 4.74 12.19 10.88
C ALA A 218 3.94 13.24 10.08
N GLY A 219 4.56 14.36 9.70
CA GLY A 219 3.94 15.39 8.86
C GLY A 219 3.89 15.05 7.36
N GLU A 220 4.54 13.96 6.94
CA GLU A 220 4.63 13.51 5.54
C GLU A 220 3.65 12.37 5.23
N ILE A 221 2.86 11.93 6.22
CA ILE A 221 1.91 10.83 6.12
C ILE A 221 0.56 11.26 6.67
N VAL A 222 -0.52 10.89 5.96
CA VAL A 222 -1.88 10.98 6.49
C VAL A 222 -2.55 9.61 6.35
N PHE A 223 -3.02 9.06 7.46
CA PHE A 223 -3.80 7.82 7.47
C PHE A 223 -5.29 8.10 7.30
N CYS A 224 -5.98 7.20 6.61
CA CYS A 224 -7.41 7.27 6.33
C CYS A 224 -8.05 5.85 6.26
N GLY A 225 -7.53 4.91 7.07
CA GLY A 225 -7.92 3.50 7.06
C GLY A 225 -9.10 3.16 7.97
N THR A 226 -9.42 4.05 8.91
CA THR A 226 -10.53 3.94 9.86
C THR A 226 -11.45 5.16 9.79
N PRO A 227 -12.71 5.06 10.28
CA PRO A 227 -13.61 6.20 10.37
C PRO A 227 -13.04 7.38 11.17
N ASP A 228 -12.32 7.12 12.27
CA ASP A 228 -11.72 8.17 13.11
C ASP A 228 -10.58 8.89 12.38
N GLU A 229 -9.72 8.14 11.68
CA GLU A 229 -8.68 8.71 10.82
C GLU A 229 -9.26 9.53 9.67
N TYR A 230 -10.32 9.04 9.01
CA TYR A 230 -11.03 9.79 7.98
C TYR A 230 -11.59 11.12 8.53
N LEU A 231 -12.23 11.09 9.70
CA LEU A 231 -12.73 12.31 10.35
C LEU A 231 -11.61 13.26 10.76
N ALA A 232 -10.46 12.75 11.20
CA ALA A 232 -9.28 13.56 11.48
C ALA A 232 -8.72 14.20 10.21
N ALA A 233 -8.60 13.45 9.11
CA ALA A 233 -8.15 13.94 7.81
C ALA A 233 -9.06 15.06 7.30
N VAL A 234 -10.39 14.92 7.43
CA VAL A 234 -11.36 15.97 7.06
C VAL A 234 -11.25 17.23 7.92
N LYS A 235 -10.84 17.11 9.19
CA LYS A 235 -10.71 18.27 10.09
C LYS A 235 -9.43 19.06 9.85
N HIS A 236 -8.30 18.38 9.58
CA HIS A 236 -6.98 19.02 9.52
C HIS A 236 -6.79 19.99 8.35
N GLY A 237 -7.45 19.82 7.20
CA GLY A 237 -7.38 20.81 6.11
C GLY A 237 -8.34 22.00 6.25
N ASN A 238 -9.20 22.04 7.28
CA ASN A 238 -10.03 23.22 7.55
C ASN A 238 -9.31 24.27 8.40
N THR A 239 -8.18 23.95 9.03
CA THR A 239 -7.39 24.89 9.84
C THR A 239 -6.38 25.72 9.05
N SER A 240 -6.11 25.39 7.79
CA SER A 240 -5.19 26.12 6.91
C SER A 240 -5.85 27.24 6.08
N HIS A 241 -7.17 27.43 6.20
CA HIS A 241 -7.92 28.52 5.57
C HIS A 241 -8.48 29.55 6.56
N ALA A 242 -8.04 29.48 7.82
CA ALA A 242 -8.34 30.47 8.85
C ALA A 242 -7.03 31.09 9.35
N ASN A 243 -6.35 31.84 8.47
CA ASN A 243 -5.40 32.91 8.81
C ASN A 243 -5.25 33.84 7.61
#